data_AF-A0A7W6HA43-F1
#
_entry.id   AF-A0A7W6HA43-F1
#
_cell.length_a   1.000
_cell.length_b   1.000
_cell.length_c   1.000
_cell.angle_alpha   90.00
_cell.angle_beta   90.00
_cell.angle_gamma   90.00
#
_symmetry.space_group_name_H-M   'P 1'
#
loop_
_entity.id
_entity.type
_entity.pdbx_description
1 polymer ?
#
loop_
_entity_poly.entity_id
_entity_poly.type
_entity_poly.pdbx_seq_one_letter_code
_entity_poly.pdbx_strand_id
1 'polypeptide(L)'
;MLDGAAISVNVSAYQLRNRNFVETTLAILEEVGFPPTRLELELTESILIEDRDRALSVLRALKRHGIKVALDDFGTGYSSLSYLRAFPFDSIKIDQSFIRNLSIDDSSLAIADAVIELGRALDLNIVAEGVETEEQLAILAGRRCDEIQGYLFARPLPAAEAMRQIPADIAAQIARTALRPQGGGSRRYEGRERRSAARRARELS
;
A
#
# COMPACT_ATOMS: atom_id res chain seq x y z
N MET A 1 -7.60 -20.63 -2.15
CA MET A 1 -8.60 -20.06 -3.10
C MET A 1 -8.35 -18.59 -3.47
N LEU A 2 -7.29 -17.94 -2.98
CA LEU A 2 -6.74 -16.69 -3.53
C LEU A 2 -5.21 -16.78 -3.58
N ASP A 3 -4.71 -17.99 -3.73
CA ASP A 3 -3.34 -18.43 -3.44
C ASP A 3 -2.30 -17.43 -3.99
N GLY A 4 -1.54 -16.69 -3.18
CA GLY A 4 -0.59 -15.68 -3.68
C GLY A 4 -1.12 -14.27 -4.06
N ALA A 5 -2.43 -14.02 -4.14
CA ALA A 5 -2.97 -12.66 -4.28
C ALA A 5 -2.91 -11.89 -2.96
N ALA A 6 -2.60 -10.60 -3.01
CA ALA A 6 -2.75 -9.70 -1.85
C ALA A 6 -4.22 -9.27 -1.69
N ILE A 7 -4.61 -8.95 -0.46
CA ILE A 7 -5.90 -8.33 -0.15
C ILE A 7 -5.62 -7.04 0.62
N SER A 8 -6.15 -5.94 0.13
CA SER A 8 -6.11 -4.65 0.83
C SER A 8 -7.40 -4.41 1.60
N VAL A 9 -7.28 -3.89 2.83
CA VAL A 9 -8.42 -3.58 3.71
C VAL A 9 -8.26 -2.20 4.30
N ASN A 10 -9.29 -1.36 4.14
CA ASN A 10 -9.38 -0.05 4.75
C ASN A 10 -9.51 -0.13 6.27
N VAL A 11 -8.69 0.65 6.99
CA VAL A 11 -8.68 0.71 8.46
C VAL A 11 -9.03 2.13 8.90
N SER A 12 -10.01 2.23 9.79
CA SER A 12 -10.39 3.51 10.41
C SER A 12 -9.47 3.89 11.59
N ALA A 13 -9.41 5.18 11.92
CA ALA A 13 -8.74 5.64 13.14
C ALA A 13 -9.22 4.88 14.37
N TYR A 14 -10.54 4.72 14.54
CA TYR A 14 -11.11 4.03 15.69
C TYR A 14 -10.57 2.61 15.87
N GLN A 15 -10.43 1.84 14.79
CA GLN A 15 -9.86 0.50 14.84
C GLN A 15 -8.37 0.53 15.22
N LEU A 16 -7.57 1.40 14.58
CA LEU A 16 -6.14 1.51 14.86
C LEU A 16 -5.87 1.94 16.31
N ARG A 17 -6.82 2.68 16.91
CA ARG A 17 -6.77 3.12 18.30
C ARG A 17 -7.03 2.01 19.31
N ASN A 18 -7.66 0.92 18.90
CA ASN A 18 -7.94 -0.22 19.78
C ASN A 18 -6.63 -0.91 20.17
N ARG A 19 -6.41 -1.06 21.48
CA ARG A 19 -5.18 -1.68 22.02
C ARG A 19 -4.96 -3.10 21.52
N ASN A 20 -6.04 -3.82 21.22
CA ASN A 20 -5.99 -5.21 20.80
C ASN A 20 -6.00 -5.34 19.26
N PHE A 21 -5.92 -4.23 18.50
CA PHE A 21 -6.04 -4.28 17.03
C PHE A 21 -5.06 -5.27 16.40
N VAL A 22 -3.79 -5.21 16.78
CA VAL A 22 -2.75 -6.11 16.25
C VAL A 22 -3.07 -7.57 16.59
N GLU A 23 -3.43 -7.85 17.84
CA GLU A 23 -3.74 -9.20 18.31
C GLU A 23 -4.97 -9.77 17.61
N THR A 24 -6.04 -8.97 17.49
CA THR A 24 -7.26 -9.34 16.78
C THR A 24 -6.99 -9.60 15.30
N THR A 25 -6.23 -8.75 14.61
CA THR A 25 -5.87 -8.97 13.21
C THR A 25 -5.11 -10.28 13.03
N LEU A 26 -4.10 -10.54 13.87
CA LEU A 26 -3.31 -11.77 13.78
C LEU A 26 -4.14 -13.02 14.09
N ALA A 27 -5.02 -12.97 15.09
CA ALA A 27 -5.90 -14.08 15.44
C ALA A 27 -6.86 -14.42 14.28
N ILE A 28 -7.44 -13.41 13.63
CA ILE A 28 -8.29 -13.62 12.45
C ILE A 28 -7.50 -14.26 11.32
N LEU A 29 -6.30 -13.73 11.02
CA LEU A 29 -5.44 -14.26 9.96
C LEU A 29 -5.04 -15.72 10.20
N GLU A 30 -4.75 -16.07 11.45
CA GLU A 30 -4.46 -17.44 11.87
C GLU A 30 -5.68 -18.34 11.73
N GLU A 31 -6.84 -17.91 12.21
CA GLU A 31 -8.10 -18.66 12.14
C GLU A 31 -8.48 -19.02 10.70
N VAL A 32 -8.33 -18.09 9.77
CA VAL A 32 -8.66 -18.31 8.34
C VAL A 32 -7.49 -18.88 7.52
N GLY A 33 -6.31 -19.04 8.13
CA GLY A 33 -5.11 -19.51 7.45
C GLY A 33 -4.59 -18.57 6.35
N PHE A 34 -4.82 -17.26 6.46
CA PHE A 34 -4.38 -16.28 5.47
C PHE A 34 -2.97 -15.74 5.80
N PRO A 35 -1.99 -15.81 4.89
CA PRO A 35 -0.64 -15.36 5.18
C PRO A 35 -0.59 -13.84 5.46
N PRO A 36 -0.03 -13.40 6.61
CA PRO A 36 0.02 -11.98 6.94
C PRO A 36 0.76 -11.12 5.90
N THR A 37 1.74 -11.69 5.20
CA THR A 37 2.49 -11.02 4.12
C THR A 37 1.66 -10.66 2.89
N ARG A 38 0.42 -11.14 2.82
CA ARG A 38 -0.53 -10.89 1.74
C ARG A 38 -1.66 -9.97 2.16
N LEU A 39 -1.69 -9.54 3.42
CA LEU A 39 -2.62 -8.52 3.89
C LEU A 39 -1.94 -7.15 3.76
N GLU A 40 -2.62 -6.23 3.12
CA GLU A 40 -2.28 -4.81 3.10
C GLU A 40 -3.37 -4.03 3.84
N LEU A 41 -2.97 -3.14 4.73
CA LEU A 41 -3.89 -2.27 5.46
C LEU A 41 -3.78 -0.85 4.91
N GLU A 42 -4.91 -0.30 4.49
CA GLU A 42 -5.00 1.04 3.91
C GLU A 42 -5.42 2.03 4.99
N LEU A 43 -4.66 3.11 5.13
CA LEU A 43 -4.94 4.17 6.09
C LEU A 43 -4.96 5.51 5.39
N THR A 44 -5.95 6.33 5.71
CA THR A 44 -5.97 7.72 5.28
C THR A 44 -5.00 8.56 6.12
N GLU A 45 -4.58 9.69 5.56
CA GLU A 45 -3.63 10.59 6.21
C GLU A 45 -4.10 11.13 7.57
N SER A 46 -5.40 11.43 7.70
CA SER A 46 -5.97 12.01 8.92
C SER A 46 -5.76 11.11 10.15
N ILE A 47 -5.77 9.79 9.96
CA ILE A 47 -5.54 8.80 11.02
C ILE A 47 -4.15 8.97 11.66
N LEU A 48 -3.15 9.32 10.86
CA LEU A 48 -1.76 9.46 11.30
C LEU A 48 -1.52 10.75 12.09
N ILE A 49 -2.34 11.76 11.83
CA ILE A 49 -2.26 13.09 12.46
C ILE A 49 -2.84 13.05 13.87
N GLU A 50 -3.96 12.35 14.07
CA GLU A 50 -4.67 12.33 15.36
C GLU A 50 -3.82 11.79 16.52
N ASP A 51 -3.01 10.75 16.29
CA ASP A 51 -2.14 10.15 17.31
C ASP A 51 -0.94 9.43 16.69
N ARG A 52 0.05 10.25 16.29
CA ARG A 52 1.23 9.81 15.53
C ARG A 52 2.00 8.68 16.21
N ASP A 53 2.31 8.84 17.49
CA ASP A 53 3.25 7.93 18.17
C ASP A 53 2.60 6.56 18.40
N ARG A 54 1.30 6.53 18.71
CA ARG A 54 0.55 5.26 18.76
C ARG A 54 0.43 4.64 17.37
N ALA A 55 0.02 5.39 16.35
CA ALA A 55 -0.14 4.87 14.99
C ALA A 55 1.18 4.23 14.51
N LEU A 56 2.30 4.92 14.70
CA LEU A 56 3.62 4.39 14.35
C LEU A 56 3.97 3.10 15.11
N SER A 57 3.63 3.02 16.40
CA SER A 57 3.86 1.81 17.21
C SER A 57 3.05 0.62 16.69
N VAL A 58 1.75 0.82 16.42
CA VAL A 58 0.84 -0.20 15.89
C VAL A 58 1.30 -0.68 14.51
N LEU A 59 1.60 0.24 13.60
CA LEU A 59 2.06 -0.10 12.26
C LEU A 59 3.39 -0.86 12.31
N ARG A 60 4.36 -0.43 13.12
CA ARG A 60 5.60 -1.20 13.32
C ARG A 60 5.35 -2.61 13.86
N ALA A 61 4.37 -2.79 14.75
CA ALA A 61 4.00 -4.10 15.24
C ALA A 61 3.45 -4.99 14.12
N LEU A 62 2.53 -4.49 13.31
CA LEU A 62 1.98 -5.19 12.14
C LEU A 62 3.09 -5.55 11.12
N LYS A 63 4.00 -4.61 10.83
CA LYS A 63 5.14 -4.84 9.94
C LYS A 63 6.05 -5.98 10.38
N ARG A 64 6.21 -6.22 11.70
CA ARG A 64 7.02 -7.36 12.21
C ARG A 64 6.44 -8.71 11.80
N HIS A 65 5.14 -8.78 11.51
CA HIS A 65 4.49 -9.98 10.99
C HIS A 65 4.43 -10.01 9.46
N GLY A 66 5.00 -9.02 8.77
CA GLY A 66 5.02 -8.93 7.32
C GLY A 66 3.77 -8.32 6.70
N ILE A 67 2.78 -7.90 7.50
CA ILE A 67 1.60 -7.17 7.02
C ILE A 67 2.07 -5.88 6.34
N LYS A 68 1.50 -5.57 5.18
CA LYS A 68 1.81 -4.36 4.42
C LYS A 68 0.90 -3.21 4.82
N VAL A 69 1.35 -1.98 4.54
CA VAL A 69 0.65 -0.77 4.90
C VAL A 69 0.66 0.21 3.71
N ALA A 70 -0.52 0.63 3.30
CA ALA A 70 -0.71 1.63 2.25
C ALA A 70 -1.16 2.97 2.86
N LEU A 71 -0.69 4.07 2.27
CA LEU A 71 -1.28 5.39 2.48
C LEU A 71 -2.34 5.64 1.41
N ASP A 72 -3.59 5.78 1.84
CA ASP A 72 -4.74 6.03 0.97
C ASP A 72 -5.02 7.53 0.78
N ASP A 73 -5.73 7.85 -0.30
CA ASP A 73 -6.19 9.20 -0.67
C ASP A 73 -5.08 10.28 -0.72
N PHE A 74 -3.86 9.93 -1.12
CA PHE A 74 -2.72 10.86 -1.07
C PHE A 74 -2.93 12.07 -1.99
N GLY A 75 -2.66 13.27 -1.47
CA GLY A 75 -2.75 14.54 -2.19
C GLY A 75 -4.05 15.33 -1.97
N THR A 76 -5.06 14.76 -1.31
CA THR A 76 -6.37 15.43 -1.09
C THR A 76 -6.46 16.22 0.23
N GLY A 77 -5.43 16.13 1.09
CA GLY A 77 -5.44 16.66 2.44
C GLY A 77 -4.12 17.31 2.90
N TYR A 78 -3.81 17.20 4.19
CA TYR A 78 -2.61 17.77 4.82
C TYR A 78 -1.35 16.96 4.52
N SER A 79 -1.07 16.67 3.25
CA SER A 79 -0.02 15.76 2.78
C SER A 79 1.36 16.14 3.29
N SER A 80 1.74 15.58 4.44
CA SER A 80 3.05 15.83 5.02
C SER A 80 4.03 14.79 4.52
N LEU A 81 4.96 15.22 3.67
CA LEU A 81 6.15 14.45 3.31
C LEU A 81 6.90 13.93 4.56
N SER A 82 6.75 14.61 5.71
CA SER A 82 7.30 14.16 6.98
C SER A 82 6.66 12.86 7.48
N TYR A 83 5.35 12.64 7.27
CA TYR A 83 4.67 11.39 7.62
C TYR A 83 5.09 10.26 6.70
N LEU A 84 5.10 10.49 5.39
CA LEU A 84 5.59 9.51 4.41
C LEU A 84 6.99 9.01 4.73
N ARG A 85 7.89 9.90 5.19
CA ARG A 85 9.24 9.53 5.60
C ARG A 85 9.31 8.79 6.94
N ALA A 86 8.44 9.13 7.89
CA ALA A 86 8.50 8.61 9.26
C ALA A 86 7.82 7.25 9.42
N PHE A 87 6.81 6.97 8.61
CA PHE A 87 5.96 5.79 8.71
C PHE A 87 6.44 4.67 7.78
N PRO A 88 6.21 3.39 8.14
CA PRO A 88 6.72 2.26 7.40
C PRO A 88 5.76 1.83 6.28
N PHE A 89 5.36 2.77 5.41
CA PHE A 89 4.52 2.46 4.25
C PHE A 89 5.23 1.58 3.24
N ASP A 90 4.46 0.75 2.54
CA ASP A 90 4.89 -0.04 1.38
C ASP A 90 4.35 0.55 0.08
N SER A 91 3.19 1.21 0.15
CA SER A 91 2.47 1.75 -0.99
C SER A 91 1.87 3.14 -0.71
N ILE A 92 1.74 3.94 -1.77
CA ILE A 92 0.96 5.18 -1.79
C ILE A 92 -0.10 5.03 -2.88
N LYS A 93 -1.34 5.40 -2.55
CA LYS A 93 -2.46 5.40 -3.48
C LYS A 93 -2.76 6.83 -3.92
N ILE A 94 -2.71 7.08 -5.22
CA ILE A 94 -3.08 8.36 -5.85
C ILE A 94 -4.60 8.40 -5.93
N ASP A 95 -5.20 9.38 -5.26
CA ASP A 95 -6.65 9.54 -5.25
C ASP A 95 -7.23 9.74 -6.66
N GLN A 96 -8.43 9.18 -6.86
CA GLN A 96 -9.16 9.24 -8.12
C GLN A 96 -9.43 10.67 -8.62
N SER A 97 -9.49 11.68 -7.74
CA SER A 97 -9.71 13.06 -8.18
C SER A 97 -8.59 13.58 -9.10
N PHE A 98 -7.36 13.10 -8.90
CA PHE A 98 -6.23 13.41 -9.79
C PHE A 98 -6.27 12.56 -11.07
N ILE A 99 -6.74 11.32 -10.98
CA ILE A 99 -6.79 10.40 -12.13
C ILE A 99 -7.92 10.73 -13.10
N ARG A 100 -9.10 11.15 -12.62
CA ARG A 100 -10.26 11.43 -13.48
C ARG A 100 -9.96 12.46 -14.58
N ASN A 101 -9.20 13.50 -14.26
CA ASN A 101 -8.90 14.61 -15.18
C ASN A 101 -7.48 14.52 -15.79
N LEU A 102 -6.81 13.37 -15.68
CA LEU A 102 -5.41 13.19 -16.04
C LEU A 102 -5.07 13.58 -17.50
N SER A 103 -6.01 13.46 -18.44
CA SER A 103 -5.82 13.79 -19.86
C SER A 103 -6.26 15.21 -20.26
N ILE A 104 -6.92 15.95 -19.37
CA ILE A 104 -7.53 17.25 -19.69
C ILE A 104 -7.13 18.40 -18.74
N ASP A 105 -6.55 18.08 -17.59
CA ASP A 105 -6.06 19.06 -16.61
C ASP A 105 -4.57 18.84 -16.34
N ASP A 106 -3.76 19.82 -16.79
CA ASP A 106 -2.31 19.82 -16.58
C ASP A 106 -1.94 19.81 -15.09
N SER A 107 -2.80 20.35 -14.22
CA SER A 107 -2.57 20.32 -12.77
C SER A 107 -2.71 18.90 -12.20
N SER A 108 -3.79 18.19 -12.52
CA SER A 108 -3.95 16.76 -12.20
C SER A 108 -2.77 15.92 -12.68
N LEU A 109 -2.31 16.15 -13.92
CA LEU A 109 -1.17 15.43 -14.48
C LEU A 109 0.12 15.72 -13.71
N ALA A 110 0.42 16.98 -13.44
CA ALA A 110 1.60 17.39 -12.69
C ALA A 110 1.61 16.84 -11.26
N ILE A 111 0.44 16.77 -10.61
CA ILE A 111 0.31 16.17 -9.27
C ILE A 111 0.58 14.67 -9.35
N ALA A 112 -0.04 13.94 -10.28
CA ALA A 112 0.21 12.52 -10.46
C ALA A 112 1.70 12.22 -10.72
N ASP A 113 2.35 13.01 -11.59
CA ASP A 113 3.79 12.91 -11.86
C ASP A 113 4.64 13.14 -10.60
N ALA A 114 4.30 14.16 -9.80
CA ALA A 114 5.00 14.45 -8.56
C ALA A 114 4.85 13.30 -7.53
N VAL A 115 3.67 12.70 -7.41
CA VAL A 115 3.44 11.57 -6.50
C VAL A 115 4.18 10.31 -6.96
N ILE A 116 4.18 10.02 -8.27
CA ILE A 116 4.92 8.89 -8.85
C ILE A 116 6.42 9.03 -8.57
N GLU A 117 7.00 10.19 -8.86
CA GLU A 117 8.43 10.41 -8.62
C GLU A 117 8.78 10.39 -7.12
N LEU A 118 7.89 10.89 -6.26
CA LEU A 118 8.06 10.81 -4.81
C LEU A 118 8.05 9.35 -4.31
N GLY A 119 7.07 8.54 -4.75
CA GLY A 119 6.97 7.13 -4.38
C GLY A 119 8.24 6.37 -4.77
N ARG A 120 8.73 6.61 -6.00
CA ARG A 120 9.98 6.02 -6.49
C ARG A 120 11.20 6.46 -5.68
N ALA A 121 11.30 7.74 -5.33
CA ALA A 121 12.39 8.26 -4.52
C ALA A 121 12.41 7.66 -3.10
N LEU A 122 11.26 7.20 -2.60
CA LEU A 122 11.09 6.61 -1.28
C LEU A 122 11.08 5.07 -1.27
N ASP A 123 11.23 4.43 -2.45
CA ASP A 123 11.11 2.97 -2.64
C ASP A 123 9.72 2.44 -2.20
N LEU A 124 8.67 3.18 -2.58
CA LEU A 124 7.27 2.88 -2.33
C LEU A 124 6.58 2.48 -3.65
N ASN A 125 5.66 1.52 -3.56
CA ASN A 125 4.79 1.13 -4.65
C ASN A 125 3.72 2.21 -4.89
N ILE A 126 3.45 2.56 -6.15
CA ILE A 126 2.45 3.57 -6.49
C ILE A 126 1.23 2.91 -7.12
N VAL A 127 0.07 3.09 -6.49
CA VAL A 127 -1.23 2.62 -6.96
C VAL A 127 -2.03 3.81 -7.46
N ALA A 128 -2.50 3.82 -8.71
CA ALA A 128 -3.42 4.84 -9.20
C ALA A 128 -4.86 4.36 -9.10
N GLU A 129 -5.72 5.13 -8.44
CA GLU A 129 -7.13 4.78 -8.25
C GLU A 129 -8.07 5.50 -9.21
N GLY A 130 -9.20 4.86 -9.55
CA GLY A 130 -10.22 5.46 -10.40
C GLY A 130 -9.84 5.55 -11.87
N VAL A 131 -9.00 4.62 -12.37
CA VAL A 131 -8.73 4.52 -13.81
C VAL A 131 -9.94 3.93 -14.54
N GLU A 132 -10.53 4.70 -15.44
CA GLU A 132 -11.74 4.34 -16.18
C GLU A 132 -11.52 4.23 -17.69
N THR A 133 -10.43 4.80 -18.23
CA THR A 133 -10.17 4.82 -19.68
C THR A 133 -8.79 4.27 -20.04
N GLU A 134 -8.69 3.69 -21.24
CA GLU A 134 -7.41 3.23 -21.82
C GLU A 134 -6.40 4.39 -21.98
N GLU A 135 -6.89 5.61 -22.20
CA GLU A 135 -6.04 6.80 -22.27
C GLU A 135 -5.37 7.08 -20.92
N GLN A 136 -6.12 7.06 -19.81
CA GLN A 136 -5.58 7.21 -18.46
C GLN A 136 -4.55 6.10 -18.15
N LEU A 137 -4.86 4.86 -18.49
CA LEU A 137 -3.95 3.72 -18.33
C LEU A 137 -2.65 3.92 -19.10
N ALA A 138 -2.71 4.32 -20.36
CA ALA A 138 -1.54 4.56 -21.20
C ALA A 138 -0.65 5.69 -20.64
N ILE A 139 -1.27 6.78 -20.15
CA ILE A 139 -0.56 7.89 -19.51
C ILE A 139 0.19 7.42 -18.27
N LEU A 140 -0.47 6.66 -17.38
CA LEU A 140 0.11 6.14 -16.13
C LEU A 140 1.19 5.08 -16.37
N ALA A 141 0.98 4.19 -17.34
CA ALA A 141 1.97 3.18 -17.73
C ALA A 141 3.24 3.84 -18.29
N GLY A 142 3.10 4.89 -19.10
CA GLY A 142 4.23 5.69 -19.62
C GLY A 142 5.05 6.36 -18.50
N ARG A 143 4.42 6.63 -17.35
CA ARG A 143 5.05 7.21 -16.15
C ARG A 143 5.60 6.18 -15.18
N ARG A 144 5.41 4.88 -15.47
CA ARG A 144 5.82 3.76 -14.61
C ARG A 144 5.12 3.78 -13.24
N CYS A 145 3.82 4.08 -13.23
CA CYS A 145 2.96 3.72 -12.10
C CYS A 145 2.94 2.18 -11.97
N ASP A 146 3.06 1.67 -10.75
CA ASP A 146 3.27 0.24 -10.51
C ASP A 146 1.98 -0.57 -10.61
N GLU A 147 0.89 -0.03 -10.06
CA GLU A 147 -0.41 -0.71 -9.97
C GLU A 147 -1.56 0.23 -10.32
N ILE A 148 -2.63 -0.34 -10.87
CA ILE A 148 -3.80 0.40 -11.33
C ILE A 148 -5.07 -0.22 -10.77
N GLN A 149 -5.95 0.61 -10.23
CA GLN A 149 -7.28 0.23 -9.76
C GLN A 149 -8.33 1.13 -10.40
N GLY A 150 -9.39 0.55 -10.96
CA GLY A 150 -10.52 1.33 -11.45
C GLY A 150 -11.48 0.56 -12.37
N TYR A 151 -12.53 1.26 -12.80
CA TYR A 151 -13.63 0.67 -13.56
C TYR A 151 -13.26 0.22 -14.96
N LEU A 152 -12.08 0.62 -15.47
CA LEU A 152 -11.52 0.06 -16.69
C LEU A 152 -11.41 -1.47 -16.60
N PHE A 153 -11.06 -1.99 -15.42
CA PHE A 153 -10.92 -3.43 -15.17
C PHE A 153 -12.19 -4.05 -14.61
N ALA A 154 -12.67 -3.53 -13.49
CA ALA A 154 -13.89 -4.01 -12.85
C ALA A 154 -14.47 -2.94 -11.91
N ARG A 155 -15.80 -2.94 -11.77
CA ARG A 155 -16.46 -2.25 -10.66
C ARG A 155 -16.31 -3.06 -9.36
N PRO A 156 -16.64 -2.53 -8.18
CA PRO A 156 -16.78 -3.33 -6.97
C PRO A 156 -17.80 -4.45 -7.19
N LEU A 157 -17.41 -5.68 -6.84
CA LEU A 157 -18.20 -6.88 -7.07
C LEU A 157 -18.39 -7.67 -5.78
N PRO A 158 -19.49 -8.42 -5.64
CA PRO A 158 -19.58 -9.47 -4.63
C PRO A 158 -18.42 -10.47 -4.79
N ALA A 159 -17.89 -10.99 -3.68
CA ALA A 159 -16.73 -11.88 -3.69
C ALA A 159 -16.88 -13.08 -4.65
N ALA A 160 -18.07 -13.70 -4.68
CA ALA A 160 -18.34 -14.83 -5.57
C ALA A 160 -18.26 -14.46 -7.06
N GLU A 161 -18.54 -13.21 -7.42
CA GLU A 161 -18.45 -12.71 -8.78
C GLU A 161 -17.02 -12.28 -9.12
N ALA A 162 -16.33 -11.58 -8.20
CA ALA A 162 -14.92 -11.24 -8.35
C ALA A 162 -14.07 -12.48 -8.67
N MET A 163 -14.30 -13.59 -7.94
CA MET A 163 -13.62 -14.86 -8.16
C MET A 163 -13.81 -15.45 -9.57
N ARG A 164 -14.91 -15.12 -10.26
CA ARG A 164 -15.17 -15.57 -11.63
C ARG A 164 -14.53 -14.68 -12.69
N GLN A 165 -14.25 -13.42 -12.35
CA GLN A 165 -13.70 -12.43 -13.28
C GLN A 165 -12.17 -12.38 -13.28
N ILE A 166 -11.50 -12.99 -12.29
CA ILE A 166 -10.03 -13.11 -12.29
C ILE A 166 -9.61 -13.93 -13.53
N PRO A 167 -8.80 -13.34 -14.44
CA PRO A 167 -8.30 -14.05 -15.63
C PRO A 167 -7.63 -15.38 -15.26
N ALA A 168 -7.86 -16.43 -16.05
CA ALA A 168 -7.42 -17.78 -15.71
C ALA A 168 -5.89 -17.93 -15.57
N ASP A 169 -5.13 -17.13 -16.32
CA ASP A 169 -3.68 -17.01 -16.24
C ASP A 169 -3.23 -16.36 -14.92
N ILE A 170 -3.91 -15.28 -14.49
CA ILE A 170 -3.70 -14.67 -13.17
C ILE A 170 -4.07 -15.65 -12.06
N ALA A 171 -5.21 -16.33 -12.16
CA ALA A 171 -5.64 -17.36 -11.21
C ALA A 171 -4.64 -18.53 -11.11
N ALA A 172 -4.02 -18.92 -12.22
CA ALA A 172 -2.99 -19.96 -12.25
C ALA A 172 -1.65 -19.49 -11.67
N GLN A 173 -1.30 -18.21 -11.81
CA GLN A 173 -0.09 -17.61 -11.23
C GLN A 173 -0.24 -17.42 -9.71
N ILE A 174 -1.44 -17.04 -9.29
CA ILE A 174 -1.94 -17.11 -7.92
C ILE A 174 -1.69 -18.54 -7.38
N ALA A 175 -2.35 -19.57 -7.92
CA ALA A 175 -2.22 -20.95 -7.44
C ALA A 175 -0.77 -21.46 -7.31
N ARG A 176 0.13 -21.09 -8.25
CA ARG A 176 1.55 -21.50 -8.22
C ARG A 176 2.37 -20.82 -7.13
N THR A 177 2.04 -19.58 -6.75
CA THR A 177 2.79 -18.83 -5.74
C THR A 177 2.53 -19.36 -4.33
N ALA A 178 1.36 -19.94 -4.06
CA ALA A 178 1.07 -20.58 -2.77
C ALA A 178 1.80 -21.91 -2.54
N LEU A 179 2.37 -22.54 -3.57
CA LEU A 179 3.08 -23.81 -3.47
C LEU A 179 4.60 -23.64 -3.21
N ARG A 180 5.12 -22.42 -3.16
CA ARG A 180 6.51 -22.17 -2.78
C ARG A 180 6.65 -21.99 -1.26
N PRO A 181 7.50 -22.76 -0.57
CA PRO A 181 7.79 -22.51 0.83
C PRO A 181 8.43 -21.13 0.99
N GLN A 182 7.85 -20.31 1.86
CA GLN A 182 8.32 -18.95 2.20
C GLN A 182 9.64 -19.04 2.98
N GLY A 183 10.74 -19.27 2.27
CA GLY A 183 12.11 -19.21 2.80
C GLY A 183 12.88 -18.07 2.14
N GLY A 184 12.96 -16.91 2.81
CA GLY A 184 13.92 -15.86 2.45
C GLY A 184 13.35 -14.45 2.37
N GLY A 185 13.00 -13.85 3.51
CA GLY A 185 12.48 -12.47 3.57
C GLY A 185 12.87 -11.69 4.81
N SER A 186 14.05 -11.92 5.40
CA SER A 186 14.48 -11.19 6.62
C SER A 186 15.84 -10.49 6.48
N ARG A 187 16.15 -9.89 5.33
CA ARG A 187 17.39 -9.09 5.16
C ARG A 187 17.18 -7.58 4.96
N ARG A 188 15.95 -7.09 4.87
CA ARG A 188 15.70 -5.67 4.55
C ARG A 188 15.53 -4.75 5.77
N TYR A 189 15.12 -5.27 6.93
CA TYR A 189 14.90 -4.43 8.13
C TYR A 189 16.18 -4.05 8.89
N GLU A 190 17.22 -4.90 8.92
CA GLU A 190 18.47 -4.61 9.65
C GLU A 190 19.36 -3.55 8.97
N GLY A 191 19.14 -3.27 7.68
CA GLY A 191 19.94 -2.32 6.90
C GLY A 191 19.63 -0.85 7.17
N ARG A 192 18.40 -0.51 7.59
CA ARG A 192 17.98 0.89 7.81
C ARG A 192 18.48 1.47 9.14
N GLU A 193 18.59 0.67 10.20
CA GLU A 193 19.12 1.15 11.50
C GLU A 193 20.63 1.40 11.46
N ARG A 194 21.41 0.54 10.77
CA ARG A 194 22.87 0.70 10.69
C ARG A 194 23.29 1.96 9.93
N ARG A 195 22.55 2.37 8.90
CA ARG A 195 22.85 3.61 8.13
C ARG A 195 22.48 4.88 8.88
N SER A 196 21.45 4.83 9.73
CA SER A 196 21.06 5.93 10.62
C SER A 196 22.08 6.15 11.75
N ALA A 197 22.54 5.07 12.39
CA ALA A 197 23.53 5.14 13.46
C ALA A 197 24.91 5.60 12.95
N ALA A 198 25.34 5.12 11.78
CA ALA A 198 26.61 5.51 11.16
C ALA A 198 26.66 6.99 10.73
N ARG A 199 25.51 7.60 10.45
CA ARG A 199 25.43 9.03 10.10
C ARG A 199 25.51 9.92 11.34
N ARG A 200 24.87 9.53 12.46
CA ARG A 200 24.96 10.28 13.74
C ARG A 200 26.34 10.23 14.38
N ALA A 201 27.10 9.14 14.19
CA ALA A 201 28.47 9.05 14.69
C ALA A 201 29.46 9.97 13.96
N ARG A 202 29.15 10.39 12.71
CA ARG A 202 30.01 11.29 11.91
C ARG A 202 29.72 12.78 12.12
N GLU A 203 28.60 13.13 12.76
CA GLU A 203 28.22 14.52 13.06
C GLU A 203 28.67 14.94 14.48
N LEU A 204 29.28 14.03 15.25
CA LEU A 204 29.80 14.25 16.61
C LEU A 204 31.34 14.10 16.70
N SER A 205 32.04 14.08 15.57
CA SER A 205 33.51 14.07 15.46
C SER A 205 33.98 15.30 14.71
#